data_AF-A0A9W9FF54-F1
#
_entry.id   AF-A0A9W9FF54-F1
#
_cell.length_a   1.000
_cell.length_b   1.000
_cell.length_c   1.000
_cell.angle_alpha   90.00
_cell.angle_beta   90.00
_cell.angle_gamma   90.00
#
_symmetry.space_group_name_H-M   'P 1'
#
loop_
_entity.id
_entity.type
_entity.pdbx_description
1 polymer ?
#
loop_
_entity_poly.entity_id
_entity_poly.type
_entity_poly.pdbx_seq_one_letter_code
_entity_poly.pdbx_strand_id
1 'polypeptide(L)'
;MRQSMGHHRSNTLTSDNSSVAESKRHAFWSLYTIDNNISLNLGLASHFPDHDIDADLITPSTDPKHRPWDMMSLVIVEFAGIQGRVYDELYSIAASKASDAIN
;
A
#
# COMPACT_ATOMS: atom_id res chain seq x y z
N MET A 1 -10.45 3.81 -5.39
CA MET A 1 -11.05 3.11 -6.57
C MET A 1 -10.70 1.64 -6.46
N ARG A 2 -11.70 0.74 -6.37
CA ARG A 2 -11.53 -0.72 -6.29
C ARG A 2 -11.12 -1.32 -7.65
N GLN A 3 -10.20 -0.63 -8.34
CA GLN A 3 -9.67 -0.93 -9.67
C GLN A 3 -8.17 -0.67 -9.66
N SER A 4 -7.44 -1.30 -8.73
CA SER A 4 -6.05 -1.63 -9.04
C SER A 4 -6.11 -2.49 -10.30
N MET A 5 -5.34 -2.16 -11.35
CA MET A 5 -5.40 -2.81 -12.68
C MET A 5 -4.89 -4.27 -12.66
N GLY A 6 -5.23 -5.05 -11.63
CA GLY A 6 -4.65 -6.35 -11.31
C GLY A 6 -3.29 -6.28 -10.61
N HIS A 7 -2.66 -5.10 -10.55
CA HIS A 7 -1.29 -4.93 -10.03
C HIS A 7 -1.12 -5.21 -8.53
N HIS A 8 -2.22 -5.46 -7.80
CA HIS A 8 -2.16 -5.98 -6.44
C HIS A 8 -1.78 -7.47 -6.38
N ARG A 9 -1.68 -8.20 -7.51
CA ARG A 9 -1.24 -9.60 -7.57
C ARG A 9 0.06 -9.73 -8.36
N SER A 10 1.07 -10.38 -7.78
CA SER A 10 2.35 -10.66 -8.42
C SER A 10 2.21 -11.43 -9.73
N ASN A 11 1.18 -12.27 -9.87
CA ASN A 11 0.96 -13.04 -11.10
C ASN A 11 0.68 -12.17 -12.35
N THR A 12 0.24 -10.92 -12.18
CA THR A 12 -0.07 -10.02 -13.32
C THR A 12 1.15 -9.44 -14.02
N LEU A 13 2.34 -9.59 -13.42
CA LEU A 13 3.60 -9.04 -13.92
C LEU A 13 4.51 -10.10 -14.55
N THR A 14 4.11 -11.37 -14.51
CA THR A 14 4.93 -12.52 -14.95
C THR A 14 5.22 -12.53 -16.45
N SER A 15 4.37 -11.91 -17.27
CA SER A 15 4.54 -11.79 -18.72
C SER A 15 5.26 -10.50 -19.16
N ASP A 16 5.48 -9.56 -18.24
CA ASP A 16 6.08 -8.27 -18.58
C ASP A 16 7.60 -8.37 -18.64
N ASN A 17 8.23 -7.46 -19.40
CA ASN A 17 9.67 -7.24 -19.25
C ASN A 17 9.96 -6.66 -17.86
N SER A 18 11.15 -6.93 -17.32
CA SER A 18 11.53 -6.54 -15.95
C SER A 18 11.38 -5.04 -15.67
N SER A 19 11.67 -4.16 -16.63
CA SER A 19 11.57 -2.69 -16.45
C SER A 19 10.12 -2.20 -16.36
N VAL A 20 9.24 -2.75 -17.19
CA VAL A 20 7.81 -2.44 -17.17
C VAL A 20 7.16 -3.01 -15.90
N ALA A 21 7.55 -4.20 -15.48
CA ALA A 21 7.09 -4.80 -14.24
C ALA A 21 7.46 -3.92 -13.02
N GLU A 22 8.71 -3.44 -12.93
CA GLU A 22 9.11 -2.51 -11.87
C GLU A 22 8.34 -1.19 -11.93
N SER A 23 8.18 -0.60 -13.13
CA SER A 23 7.42 0.64 -13.29
C SER A 23 5.97 0.50 -12.79
N LYS A 24 5.34 -0.66 -13.06
CA LYS A 24 4.00 -0.98 -12.54
C LYS A 24 4.00 -1.17 -11.03
N ARG A 25 5.02 -1.81 -10.45
CA ARG A 25 5.19 -1.92 -8.98
C ARG A 25 5.30 -0.55 -8.33
N HIS A 26 6.17 0.33 -8.85
CA HIS A 26 6.30 1.70 -8.35
C HIS A 26 4.98 2.46 -8.38
N ALA A 27 4.23 2.37 -9.48
CA ALA A 27 2.93 3.03 -9.61
C ALA A 27 1.90 2.49 -8.60
N PHE A 28 1.81 1.15 -8.47
CA PHE A 28 0.91 0.51 -7.50
C PHE A 28 1.20 0.96 -6.07
N TRP A 29 2.46 0.86 -5.63
CA TRP A 29 2.86 1.20 -4.27
C TRP A 29 2.75 2.69 -3.96
N SER A 30 2.93 3.56 -4.96
CA SER A 30 2.66 5.00 -4.83
C SER A 30 1.18 5.28 -4.59
N LEU A 31 0.29 4.63 -5.36
CA LEU A 31 -1.16 4.77 -5.19
C LEU A 31 -1.63 4.25 -3.83
N TYR A 32 -1.12 3.08 -3.41
CA TYR A 32 -1.39 2.50 -2.10
C TYR A 32 -1.03 3.46 -0.96
N THR A 33 0.15 4.08 -1.05
CA THR A 33 0.62 5.05 -0.04
C THR A 33 -0.28 6.28 0.02
N ILE A 34 -0.56 6.88 -1.14
CA ILE A 34 -1.39 8.09 -1.24
C ILE A 34 -2.79 7.82 -0.69
N ASP A 35 -3.39 6.68 -1.05
CA ASP A 35 -4.71 6.29 -0.58
C ASP A 35 -4.75 6.12 0.94
N ASN A 36 -3.83 5.35 1.53
CA ASN A 36 -3.77 5.18 2.99
C ASN A 36 -3.61 6.51 3.73
N ASN A 37 -2.75 7.40 3.22
CA ASN A 37 -2.54 8.71 3.83
C ASN A 37 -3.83 9.57 3.78
N ILE A 38 -4.47 9.66 2.62
CA ILE A 38 -5.69 10.46 2.45
C ILE A 38 -6.85 9.86 3.24
N SER A 39 -7.06 8.54 3.13
CA SER A 39 -8.13 7.83 3.83
C SER A 39 -8.04 8.03 5.33
N LEU A 40 -6.86 7.86 5.94
CA LEU A 40 -6.68 8.12 7.37
C LEU A 40 -7.01 9.57 7.75
N ASN A 41 -6.51 10.56 6.98
CA ASN A 41 -6.78 11.98 7.26
C ASN A 41 -8.25 12.36 7.10
N LEU A 42 -9.01 11.64 6.26
CA LEU A 42 -10.45 11.86 6.07
C LEU A 42 -11.32 11.01 6.99
N GLY A 43 -10.74 10.12 7.81
CA GLY A 43 -11.50 9.17 8.62
C GLY A 43 -12.27 8.14 7.78
N LEU A 44 -11.75 7.81 6.59
CA LEU A 44 -12.30 6.80 5.69
C LEU A 44 -11.41 5.54 5.67
N ALA A 45 -12.00 4.40 5.33
CA ALA A 45 -11.23 3.19 5.08
C ALA A 45 -10.35 3.36 3.83
N SER A 46 -9.19 2.71 3.82
CA SER A 46 -8.39 2.58 2.60
C SER A 46 -9.16 1.76 1.55
N HIS A 47 -8.96 2.11 0.28
CA HIS A 47 -9.47 1.35 -0.86
C HIS A 47 -8.60 0.14 -1.23
N PHE A 48 -7.46 -0.04 -0.56
CA PHE A 48 -6.52 -1.13 -0.77
C PHE A 48 -6.39 -1.95 0.52
N PRO A 49 -7.24 -2.98 0.71
CA PRO A 49 -7.14 -3.83 1.88
C PRO A 49 -5.83 -4.63 1.85
N ASP A 50 -5.01 -4.55 2.91
CA ASP A 50 -3.70 -5.22 2.97
C ASP A 50 -3.79 -6.73 2.71
N HIS A 51 -4.87 -7.39 3.18
CA HIS A 51 -5.09 -8.82 2.98
C HIS A 51 -5.41 -9.22 1.53
N ASP A 52 -5.75 -8.25 0.68
CA ASP A 52 -5.99 -8.45 -0.75
C ASP A 52 -4.77 -8.07 -1.61
N ILE A 53 -3.61 -7.76 -1.00
CA ILE A 53 -2.37 -7.41 -1.69
C ILE A 53 -1.40 -8.59 -1.65
N ASP A 54 -1.11 -9.12 -2.83
CA ASP A 54 -0.10 -10.17 -3.09
C ASP A 54 0.93 -9.64 -4.10
N ALA A 55 1.21 -8.34 -4.09
CA ALA A 55 2.19 -7.71 -4.97
C ALA A 55 3.57 -7.71 -4.31
N ASP A 56 4.61 -8.04 -5.07
CA ASP A 56 5.97 -7.90 -4.60
C ASP A 56 6.30 -6.42 -4.34
N LEU A 57 7.14 -6.17 -3.34
CA LEU A 57 7.75 -4.88 -3.12
C LEU A 57 8.66 -4.47 -4.29
N ILE A 58 8.95 -3.18 -4.38
CA ILE A 58 9.89 -2.61 -5.37
C ILE A 58 11.29 -3.22 -5.15
N THR A 59 11.97 -3.61 -6.24
CA THR A 59 13.37 -4.02 -6.17
C THR A 59 14.28 -2.79 -6.24
N PRO A 60 15.09 -2.49 -5.21
CA PRO A 60 15.95 -1.31 -5.25
C PRO A 60 17.00 -1.39 -6.37
N SER A 61 17.14 -0.29 -7.11
CA SER A 61 18.11 -0.17 -8.19
C SER A 61 19.55 -0.34 -7.69
N THR A 62 20.41 -0.81 -8.59
CA THR A 62 21.87 -0.80 -8.41
C THR A 62 22.48 0.54 -8.75
N ASP A 63 21.75 1.43 -9.45
CA ASP A 63 22.19 2.80 -9.74
C ASP A 63 22.23 3.62 -8.45
N PRO A 64 23.39 4.13 -8.03
CA PRO A 64 23.53 4.94 -6.82
C PRO A 64 22.66 6.20 -6.81
N LYS A 65 22.23 6.70 -7.97
CA LYS A 65 21.35 7.88 -8.06
C LYS A 65 19.90 7.56 -7.75
N HIS A 66 19.44 6.35 -8.06
CA HIS A 66 18.05 5.92 -7.89
C HIS A 66 17.85 5.16 -6.57
N ARG A 67 18.85 4.38 -6.14
CA ARG A 67 18.77 3.52 -4.97
C ARG A 67 18.26 4.20 -3.69
N PRO A 68 18.69 5.42 -3.32
CA PRO A 68 18.17 6.08 -2.12
C PRO A 68 16.66 6.35 -2.19
N TRP A 69 16.15 6.69 -3.38
CA TRP A 69 14.73 6.92 -3.60
C TRP A 69 13.94 5.62 -3.50
N ASP A 70 14.45 4.53 -4.09
CA ASP A 70 13.80 3.21 -3.98
C ASP A 70 13.73 2.74 -2.53
N MET A 71 14.80 2.96 -1.75
CA MET A 71 14.81 2.64 -0.32
C MET A 71 13.81 3.49 0.46
N MET A 72 13.71 4.78 0.15
CA MET A 72 12.71 5.66 0.75
C MET A 72 11.28 5.21 0.40
N SER A 73 11.03 4.79 -0.85
CA SER A 73 9.73 4.27 -1.26
C SER A 73 9.33 3.03 -0.45
N LEU A 74 10.26 2.12 -0.15
CA LEU A 74 9.97 0.94 0.67
C LEU A 74 9.56 1.30 2.10
N VAL A 75 10.26 2.24 2.73
CA VAL A 75 9.90 2.73 4.07
C VAL A 75 8.54 3.42 4.06
N ILE A 76 8.24 4.19 3.02
CA ILE A 76 6.96 4.87 2.87
C ILE A 76 5.81 3.88 2.70
N VAL A 77 6.01 2.79 1.95
CA VAL A 77 5.03 1.72 1.79
C VAL A 77 4.74 1.04 3.13
N GLU A 78 5.77 0.71 3.90
CA GLU A 78 5.60 0.13 5.24
C GLU A 78 4.82 1.07 6.17
N PHE A 79 5.16 2.36 6.13
CA PHE A 79 4.46 3.37 6.91
C PHE A 79 2.98 3.48 6.49
N ALA A 80 2.68 3.45 5.21
CA ALA A 80 1.30 3.46 4.72
C ALA A 80 0.47 2.27 5.25
N GLY A 81 1.06 1.06 5.35
CA GLY A 81 0.38 -0.08 5.98
C GLY A 81 0.11 0.12 7.47
N ILE A 82 1.01 0.81 8.19
CA ILE A 82 0.73 1.24 9.57
C ILE A 82 -0.45 2.22 9.59
N GLN A 83 -0.51 3.19 8.67
CA GLN A 83 -1.62 4.14 8.58
C GLN A 83 -2.97 3.43 8.36
N GLY A 84 -3.01 2.41 7.50
CA GLY A 84 -4.20 1.58 7.28
C GLY A 84 -4.65 0.87 8.57
N ARG A 85 -3.73 0.21 9.28
CA ARG A 85 -4.06 -0.47 10.55
C ARG A 85 -4.51 0.50 11.65
N VAL A 86 -3.90 1.68 11.73
CA VAL A 86 -4.32 2.73 12.67
C VAL A 86 -5.77 3.11 12.41
N TYR A 87 -6.19 3.22 11.13
CA TYR A 87 -7.59 3.44 10.82
C TYR A 87 -8.47 2.28 11.31
N ASP A 88 -8.12 1.04 10.95
CA ASP A 88 -8.92 -0.14 11.27
C ASP A 88 -9.09 -0.35 12.79
N GLU A 89 -8.03 -0.11 13.56
CA GLU A 89 -8.00 -0.37 15.01
C GLU A 89 -8.54 0.78 15.87
N LEU A 90 -8.51 2.03 15.38
CA LEU A 90 -8.89 3.19 16.20
C LEU A 90 -10.10 3.95 15.67
N TYR A 91 -10.32 3.96 14.36
CA TYR A 91 -11.29 4.85 13.72
C TYR A 91 -12.41 4.11 12.99
N SER A 92 -12.28 2.80 12.77
CA SER A 92 -13.33 2.01 12.16
C SER A 92 -14.55 1.87 13.09
N ILE A 93 -15.72 1.63 12.49
CA ILE A 93 -16.94 1.31 13.26
C ILE A 93 -16.75 0.05 14.11
N ALA A 94 -15.94 -0.91 13.64
CA ALA A 94 -15.62 -2.11 14.40
C ALA A 94 -14.83 -1.77 15.67
N ALA A 95 -13.83 -0.89 15.55
CA ALA A 95 -13.05 -0.41 16.69
C ALA A 95 -13.89 0.35 17.72
N SER A 96 -14.79 1.22 17.24
CA SER A 96 -15.74 1.94 18.11
C SER A 96 -16.61 0.96 18.91
N LYS A 97 -17.21 -0.04 18.24
CA LYS A 97 -18.05 -1.06 18.90
C LYS A 97 -17.27 -1.94 19.87
N ALA A 98 -16.02 -2.29 19.55
CA ALA A 98 -15.17 -3.07 20.44
C ALA A 98 -14.85 -2.30 21.73
N SER A 99 -14.62 -0.99 21.61
CA SER A 99 -14.39 -0.11 22.78
C SER A 99 -15.63 0.00 23.66
N ASP A 100 -16.83 0.10 23.06
CA ASP A 100 -18.10 0.17 23.79
C ASP A 100 -18.41 -1.12 24.57
N ALA A 101 -17.95 -2.28 24.09
CA ALA A 101 -18.19 -3.58 24.75
C ALA A 101 -17.28 -3.84 25.96
N ILE A 102 -16.23 -3.03 26.15
CA ILE A 102 -15.26 -3.16 27.26
C ILE A 102 -15.63 -2.22 28.43
N ASN A 103 -16.51 -1.24 28.21
CA ASN A 103 -17.08 -0.36 29.24
C ASN A 103 -18.41 -0.90 29.79
#